data_AF-A0A960HV73-F1
#
_entry.id   AF-A0A960HV73-F1
#
_cell.length_a   1.000
_cell.length_b   1.000
_cell.length_c   1.000
_cell.angle_alpha   90.00
_cell.angle_beta   90.00
_cell.angle_gamma   90.00
#
_symmetry.space_group_name_H-M   'P 1'
#
loop_
_entity.id
_entity.type
_entity.pdbx_description
1 polymer ?
#
loop_
_entity_poly.entity_id
_entity_poly.type
_entity_poly.pdbx_seq_one_letter_code
_entity_poly.pdbx_strand_id
1 'polypeptide(L)' 'DTIYYPCLEATARRPWGIYVHGNSDVDGAIRDTERIVTGLGWRSVAEPVRVVGAPDGTATDACWNLGATVAASAAER' A
#
# COMPACT_ATOMS: atom_id res chain seq x y z
N ASP A 1 8.49 12.49 -11.43
CA ASP A 1 9.56 12.93 -10.50
C ASP A 1 9.28 14.31 -9.87
N THR A 2 8.02 14.66 -9.60
CA THR A 2 7.69 16.00 -9.07
C THR A 2 7.54 16.01 -7.55
N ILE A 3 7.33 14.84 -6.93
CA ILE A 3 7.00 14.73 -5.51
C ILE A 3 8.15 14.23 -4.63
N TYR A 4 9.24 13.71 -5.24
CA TYR A 4 10.27 12.99 -4.49
C TYR A 4 10.96 13.88 -3.43
N TYR A 5 11.61 14.97 -3.85
CA TYR A 5 12.32 15.86 -2.91
C TYR A 5 11.42 16.52 -1.86
N PRO A 6 10.22 17.04 -2.21
CA PRO A 6 9.30 17.58 -1.21
C PRO A 6 8.83 16.54 -0.18
N CYS A 7 8.68 15.27 -0.58
CA CYS A 7 8.16 14.23 0.29
C CYS A 7 9.24 13.51 1.10
N LEU A 8 10.50 13.52 0.66
CA LEU A 8 11.57 12.70 1.23
C LEU A 8 11.66 12.84 2.77
N GLU A 9 11.70 14.06 3.28
CA GLU A 9 11.71 14.30 4.73
C GLU A 9 10.29 14.48 5.30
N ALA A 10 9.43 15.25 4.62
CA ALA A 10 8.10 15.61 5.11
C ALA A 10 7.15 14.41 5.27
N THR A 11 7.49 13.27 4.66
CA THR A 11 6.67 12.06 4.68
C THR A 11 7.43 10.81 5.12
N ALA A 12 8.67 10.97 5.60
CA ALA A 12 9.46 9.85 6.09
C ALA A 12 8.68 9.08 7.17
N ARG A 13 8.80 7.75 7.13
CA ARG A 13 8.17 6.77 8.03
C ARG A 13 6.64 6.74 8.03
N ARG A 14 5.98 7.43 7.09
CA ARG A 14 4.51 7.33 6.97
C ARG A 14 4.09 5.87 6.81
N PRO A 15 3.12 5.38 7.60
CA PRO A 15 2.59 4.05 7.44
C PRO A 15 1.82 3.96 6.11
N TRP A 16 1.98 2.86 5.39
CA TRP A 16 1.25 2.62 4.14
C TRP A 16 0.89 1.15 3.99
N GLY A 17 -0.09 0.90 3.11
CA GLY A 17 -0.49 -0.40 2.62
C GLY A 17 -1.17 -0.23 1.26
N ILE A 18 -1.31 -1.31 0.49
CA ILE A 18 -1.86 -1.25 -0.86
C ILE A 18 -2.79 -2.43 -1.16
N TYR A 19 -3.83 -2.13 -1.91
CA TYR A 19 -4.68 -3.09 -2.60
C TYR A 19 -4.47 -2.91 -4.10
N VAL A 20 -4.31 -4.02 -4.84
CA VAL A 20 -4.24 -4.01 -6.29
C VAL A 20 -5.19 -5.05 -6.87
N HIS A 21 -6.00 -4.60 -7.82
CA HIS A 21 -6.86 -5.45 -8.63
C HIS A 21 -6.30 -5.58 -10.05
N GLY A 22 -6.35 -6.78 -10.60
CA GLY A 22 -5.92 -7.06 -11.97
C GLY A 22 -6.67 -8.22 -12.59
N ASN A 23 -6.55 -8.36 -13.90
CA ASN A 23 -7.21 -9.46 -14.62
C ASN A 23 -6.37 -10.75 -14.66
N SER A 24 -5.04 -10.63 -14.73
CA SER A 24 -4.13 -11.79 -14.89
C SER A 24 -3.00 -11.82 -13.87
N ASP A 25 -2.48 -10.64 -13.49
CA ASP A 25 -1.42 -10.48 -12.49
C ASP A 25 -1.47 -9.05 -11.94
N VAL A 26 -0.92 -8.87 -10.74
CA VAL A 26 -0.78 -7.59 -10.04
C VAL A 26 0.62 -7.38 -9.46
N ASP A 27 1.50 -8.38 -9.52
CA ASP A 27 2.81 -8.35 -8.85
C ASP A 27 3.74 -7.27 -9.41
N GLY A 28 3.62 -6.96 -10.71
CA GLY A 28 4.34 -5.83 -11.33
C GLY A 28 4.00 -4.49 -10.66
N ALA A 29 2.72 -4.19 -10.50
CA ALA A 29 2.25 -2.95 -9.90
C ALA A 29 2.64 -2.84 -8.42
N ILE A 30 2.61 -3.96 -7.69
CA ILE A 30 3.03 -4.02 -6.29
C ILE A 30 4.53 -3.74 -6.18
N ARG A 31 5.35 -4.43 -6.96
CA ARG A 31 6.81 -4.27 -6.96
C ARG A 31 7.22 -2.84 -7.34
N ASP A 32 6.56 -2.24 -8.32
CA ASP A 32 6.85 -0.86 -8.73
C ASP A 32 6.48 0.14 -7.62
N THR A 33 5.34 -0.08 -6.95
CA THR A 33 4.93 0.74 -5.80
C THR A 33 5.92 0.60 -4.64
N GLU A 34 6.34 -0.62 -4.30
CA GLU A 34 7.32 -0.89 -3.25
C GLU A 34 8.64 -0.15 -3.49
N ARG A 35 9.11 -0.06 -4.75
CA ARG A 35 10.31 0.73 -5.08
C ARG A 35 10.10 2.22 -4.82
N ILE A 36 8.94 2.77 -5.19
CA ILE A 36 8.61 4.19 -4.99
C ILE A 36 8.57 4.53 -3.50
N VAL A 37 7.79 3.78 -2.72
CA VAL A 37 7.58 4.04 -1.28
C VAL A 37 8.84 3.77 -0.45
N THR A 38 9.70 2.85 -0.90
CA THR A 38 11.05 2.66 -0.34
C THR A 38 11.89 3.93 -0.54
N GLY A 39 11.89 4.50 -1.75
CA GLY A 39 12.58 5.77 -2.01
C GLY A 39 12.05 6.93 -1.16
N LEU A 40 10.76 6.94 -0.85
CA LEU A 40 10.14 7.93 0.04
C LEU A 40 10.33 7.64 1.53
N GLY A 41 10.96 6.52 1.90
CA GLY A 41 11.15 6.11 3.29
C GLY A 41 9.86 5.80 4.04
N TRP A 42 8.79 5.41 3.35
CA TRP A 42 7.53 5.02 3.98
C TRP A 42 7.63 3.62 4.59
N ARG A 43 6.84 3.35 5.63
CA ARG A 43 6.87 2.09 6.38
C ARG A 43 5.67 1.24 6.00
N SER A 44 5.89 0.06 5.44
CA SER A 44 4.79 -0.89 5.21
C SER A 44 4.26 -1.37 6.56
N VAL A 45 2.94 -1.42 6.71
CA VAL A 45 2.27 -1.88 7.95
C VAL A 45 1.34 -3.07 7.73
N ALA A 46 1.18 -3.52 6.50
CA ALA A 46 0.36 -4.64 6.12
C ALA A 46 0.86 -5.24 4.81
N GLU A 47 0.61 -6.54 4.62
CA GLU A 47 0.85 -7.21 3.35
C GLU A 47 -0.06 -6.65 2.23
N PRO A 48 0.41 -6.56 0.97
CA PRO A 48 -0.43 -6.14 -0.15
C PRO A 48 -1.62 -7.07 -0.36
N VAL A 49 -2.82 -6.50 -0.51
CA VAL A 49 -4.01 -7.26 -0.91
C VAL A 49 -4.00 -7.42 -2.43
N ARG A 50 -3.85 -8.66 -2.88
CA ARG A 50 -3.84 -9.06 -4.30
C ARG A 50 -5.20 -9.61 -4.68
N VAL A 51 -5.84 -9.03 -5.68
CA VAL A 51 -7.09 -9.57 -6.24
C VAL A 51 -6.95 -9.74 -7.74
N VAL A 52 -6.99 -10.98 -8.20
CA VAL A 52 -6.98 -11.35 -9.61
C VAL A 52 -8.33 -11.96 -9.97
N GLY A 53 -8.91 -11.52 -11.08
CA GLY A 53 -10.25 -11.92 -11.49
C GLY A 53 -11.35 -11.12 -10.79
N ALA A 54 -12.56 -11.68 -10.69
CA ALA A 54 -13.68 -10.96 -10.08
C ALA A 54 -13.50 -10.84 -8.56
N PRO A 55 -13.55 -9.62 -7.97
CA PRO A 55 -13.53 -9.45 -6.53
C PRO A 55 -14.72 -10.14 -5.85
N ASP A 56 -14.49 -10.71 -4.68
CA ASP A 56 -15.48 -11.43 -3.88
C ASP A 56 -15.56 -10.86 -2.44
N GLY A 57 -16.31 -11.56 -1.57
CA GLY A 57 -16.39 -11.20 -0.15
C GLY A 57 -15.04 -11.24 0.55
N THR A 58 -14.21 -12.25 0.23
CA THR A 58 -12.85 -12.40 0.78
C THR A 58 -11.96 -11.19 0.46
N ALA A 59 -12.02 -10.71 -0.78
CA ALA A 59 -11.32 -9.50 -1.20
C ALA A 59 -11.78 -8.27 -0.41
N THR A 60 -13.09 -8.15 -0.15
CA THR A 60 -13.66 -7.05 0.62
C THR A 60 -13.19 -7.07 2.07
N ASP A 61 -13.22 -8.24 2.72
CA ASP A 61 -12.75 -8.42 4.10
C ASP A 61 -11.24 -8.15 4.22
N ALA A 62 -10.45 -8.58 3.23
CA ALA A 62 -9.01 -8.30 3.19
C ALA A 62 -8.74 -6.79 3.09
N CYS A 63 -9.47 -6.07 2.22
CA CYS A 63 -9.38 -4.61 2.10
C CYS A 63 -9.82 -3.90 3.38
N TRP A 64 -10.84 -4.42 4.07
CA TRP A 64 -11.27 -3.89 5.36
C TRP A 64 -10.16 -3.98 6.42
N ASN A 65 -9.56 -5.17 6.56
CA ASN A 65 -8.45 -5.39 7.48
C ASN A 65 -7.22 -4.55 7.13
N LEU A 66 -6.91 -4.41 5.84
CA LEU A 66 -5.84 -3.52 5.35
C LEU A 66 -6.09 -2.08 5.81
N GLY A 67 -7.28 -1.55 5.54
CA GLY A 67 -7.66 -0.19 5.91
C GLY A 67 -7.60 0.04 7.43
N ALA A 68 -8.13 -0.90 8.22
CA ALA A 68 -8.08 -0.84 9.68
C ALA A 68 -6.64 -0.80 10.20
N THR A 69 -5.75 -1.65 9.67
CA THR A 69 -4.34 -1.71 10.08
C THR A 69 -3.59 -0.42 9.75
N VAL A 70 -3.80 0.13 8.56
CA VAL A 70 -3.20 1.41 8.14
C VAL A 70 -3.72 2.55 9.00
N ALA A 71 -5.03 2.60 9.28
CA ALA A 71 -5.63 3.63 10.11
C ALA A 71 -5.11 3.60 11.55
N ALA A 72 -5.04 2.42 12.17
CA ALA A 72 -4.47 2.24 13.50
C ALA A 72 -3.00 2.70 13.53
N SER A 73 -2.19 2.23 12.59
CA SER A 73 -0.78 2.63 12.47
C SER A 73 -0.59 4.14 12.26
N ALA A 74 -1.52 4.80 11.59
CA ALA A 74 -1.48 6.24 11.35
C ALA A 74 -1.92 7.07 12.57
N ALA A 75 -2.72 6.49 13.47
CA ALA A 75 -3.17 7.11 14.71
C ALA A 75 -2.10 7.04 15.83
N GLU A 76 -1.28 5.99 15.85
CA GLU A 76 -0.23 5.70 16.86
C GLU A 76 1.04 6.57 16.72
N ARG A 77 0.95 7.81 16.24
CA ARG A 77 2.12 8.68 15.99
C ARG A 77 2.94 8.99 17.23
#